data_AF-A0AAN6JI72-F1
#
_entry.id   AF-A0AAN6JI72-F1
#
_cell.length_a   1.000
_cell.length_b   1.000
_cell.length_c   1.000
_cell.angle_alpha   90.00
_cell.angle_beta   90.00
_cell.angle_gamma   90.00
#
_symmetry.space_group_name_H-M   'P 1'
#
loop_
_entity.id
_entity.type
_entity.pdbx_description
1 polymer ?
#
loop_
_entity_poly.entity_id
_entity_poly.type
_entity_poly.pdbx_seq_one_letter_code
_entity_poly.pdbx_strand_id
1 'polypeptide(L)'
;MPHKRAKRSVREADRFAKGHDLPPTAVNAKDASFAMPKGAMRILMGAKVRADYQERRNKATNDVRASNRIGGSQGQDIKGKGKAKDGDSANSTSGAVKKTQHELKLLPGETLGNFNRRVEKTMASDINASLRAAASTSDKRNKKRKREQLEEEERLAEEAQKARSAQIAAAKRAAEPTSKDLKRAREAMLQQAQQKDGSGSSSKVKKKGAGEAESQQQQQQQQKDDSSNSGTSKKKKHGEEERDWARPEQRRRINDVAQAPPVLTRLPKVRGLAALGLQTKPALNRGQPN
;
A
#
# COMPACT_ATOMS: atom_id res chain seq x y z
N MET A 1 15.49 -20.84 2.23
CA MET A 1 16.27 -20.11 3.26
C MET A 1 15.34 -19.17 4.01
N PRO A 2 15.47 -19.05 5.34
CA PRO A 2 14.70 -18.06 6.10
C PRO A 2 15.05 -16.66 5.57
N HIS A 3 14.09 -15.96 5.00
CA HIS A 3 14.33 -14.57 4.58
C HIS A 3 14.62 -13.73 5.82
N LYS A 4 15.66 -12.88 5.75
CA LYS A 4 15.98 -11.95 6.83
C LYS A 4 14.78 -11.03 7.05
N ARG A 5 14.13 -11.15 8.21
CA ARG A 5 13.05 -10.24 8.62
C ARG A 5 13.62 -8.83 8.77
N ALA A 6 12.81 -7.82 8.46
CA ALA A 6 13.18 -6.42 8.72
C ALA A 6 13.50 -6.20 10.21
N LYS A 7 14.31 -5.16 10.49
CA LYS A 7 14.65 -4.75 11.85
C LYS A 7 13.38 -4.53 12.67
N ARG A 8 13.45 -4.81 13.98
CA ARG A 8 12.31 -4.72 14.90
C ARG A 8 11.68 -3.32 14.89
N SER A 9 12.50 -2.26 14.85
CA SER A 9 12.04 -0.87 14.76
C SER A 9 11.16 -0.60 13.54
N VAL A 10 11.56 -1.10 12.36
CA VAL A 10 10.77 -0.96 11.12
C VAL A 10 9.43 -1.68 11.27
N ARG A 11 9.43 -2.86 11.87
CA ARG A 11 8.20 -3.63 12.10
C ARG A 11 7.27 -2.97 13.12
N GLU A 12 7.82 -2.34 14.15
CA GLU A 12 7.04 -1.61 15.16
C GLU A 12 6.49 -0.31 14.57
N ALA A 13 7.28 0.45 13.79
CA ALA A 13 6.80 1.62 13.05
C ALA A 13 5.68 1.26 12.08
N ASP A 14 5.82 0.17 11.32
CA ASP A 14 4.77 -0.33 10.42
C ASP A 14 3.51 -0.74 11.18
N ARG A 15 3.65 -1.36 12.36
CA ARG A 15 2.52 -1.77 13.20
C ARG A 15 1.82 -0.55 13.82
N PHE A 16 2.58 0.45 14.26
CA PHE A 16 2.04 1.72 14.74
C PHE A 16 1.32 2.49 13.63
N ALA A 17 1.92 2.59 12.43
CA ALA A 17 1.33 3.25 11.28
C ALA A 17 0.04 2.57 10.80
N LYS A 18 -0.03 1.23 10.89
CA LYS A 18 -1.24 0.46 10.55
C LYS A 18 -2.34 0.51 11.62
N GLY A 19 -2.03 1.01 12.81
CA GLY A 19 -2.94 0.98 13.96
C GLY A 19 -3.03 -0.43 14.57
N HIS A 20 -3.04 -0.51 15.90
CA HIS A 20 -3.15 -1.78 16.63
C HIS A 20 -4.61 -2.23 16.81
N ASP A 21 -5.57 -1.37 16.48
CA ASP A 21 -6.97 -1.52 16.89
C ASP A 21 -7.93 -0.97 15.83
N LEU A 22 -7.61 -1.20 14.55
CA LEU A 22 -8.63 -1.06 13.53
C LEU A 22 -9.52 -2.30 13.64
N PRO A 23 -10.83 -2.17 13.96
CA PRO A 23 -11.76 -3.27 13.74
C PRO A 23 -11.59 -3.74 12.30
N PRO A 24 -11.77 -5.04 11.97
CA PRO A 24 -11.68 -5.51 10.59
C PRO A 24 -12.51 -4.56 9.73
N THR A 25 -11.83 -3.73 8.94
CA THR A 25 -12.46 -2.54 8.40
C THR A 25 -13.51 -3.01 7.42
N ALA A 26 -14.77 -2.65 7.66
CA ALA A 26 -15.87 -2.83 6.72
C ALA A 26 -15.64 -2.06 5.39
N VAL A 27 -14.52 -1.36 5.25
CA VAL A 27 -14.01 -0.84 3.99
C VAL A 27 -13.58 -1.97 3.04
N ASN A 28 -13.30 -3.17 3.55
CA ASN A 28 -13.25 -4.42 2.75
C ASN A 28 -14.64 -5.10 2.60
N ALA A 29 -15.72 -4.53 3.14
CA ALA A 29 -17.09 -5.01 2.89
C ALA A 29 -17.70 -4.35 1.64
N LYS A 30 -17.09 -3.29 1.10
CA LYS A 30 -17.37 -2.82 -0.27
C LYS A 30 -16.80 -3.76 -1.34
N ASP A 31 -15.85 -4.62 -0.96
CA ASP A 31 -15.57 -5.83 -1.70
C ASP A 31 -16.69 -6.82 -1.40
N ALA A 32 -17.74 -6.80 -2.22
CA ALA A 32 -18.77 -7.85 -2.35
C ALA A 32 -18.18 -9.26 -2.66
N SER A 33 -16.86 -9.42 -2.58
CA SER A 33 -16.04 -10.59 -2.78
C SER A 33 -16.23 -11.69 -1.73
N PHE A 34 -16.87 -11.40 -0.59
CA PHE A 34 -17.18 -12.42 0.42
C PHE A 34 -18.62 -12.95 0.35
N ALA A 35 -19.53 -12.27 -0.34
CA ALA A 35 -20.93 -12.69 -0.46
C ALA A 35 -21.19 -13.56 -1.70
N MET A 36 -20.35 -13.45 -2.75
CA MET A 36 -20.51 -14.27 -3.95
C MET A 36 -19.58 -15.49 -3.94
N PRO A 37 -20.10 -16.71 -4.16
CA PRO A 37 -19.28 -17.89 -4.39
C PRO A 37 -18.27 -17.62 -5.52
N LYS A 38 -17.05 -18.14 -5.36
CA LYS A 38 -15.95 -17.98 -6.34
C LYS A 38 -16.37 -18.33 -7.78
N GLY A 39 -17.30 -19.27 -7.95
CA GLY A 39 -17.89 -19.63 -9.25
C GLY A 39 -18.68 -18.48 -9.89
N ALA A 40 -19.56 -17.82 -9.13
CA ALA A 40 -20.34 -16.67 -9.59
C ALA A 40 -19.42 -15.48 -9.94
N MET A 41 -18.37 -15.25 -9.15
CA MET A 41 -17.34 -14.25 -9.48
C MET A 41 -16.66 -14.51 -10.82
N ARG A 42 -16.32 -15.78 -11.12
CA ARG A 42 -15.74 -16.15 -12.42
C ARG A 42 -16.68 -15.84 -13.59
N ILE A 43 -17.98 -16.01 -13.39
CA ILE A 43 -18.99 -15.73 -14.41
C ILE A 43 -19.14 -14.22 -14.60
N LEU A 44 -19.33 -13.47 -13.51
CA LEU A 44 -19.54 -12.02 -13.53
C LEU A 44 -18.29 -11.25 -14.04
N MET A 45 -17.10 -11.73 -13.69
CA MET A 45 -15.83 -11.19 -14.21
C MET A 45 -15.34 -11.87 -15.50
N GLY A 46 -16.13 -12.79 -16.07
CA GLY A 46 -15.70 -13.62 -17.21
C GLY A 46 -15.34 -12.81 -18.46
N ALA A 47 -15.97 -11.65 -18.67
CA ALA A 47 -15.61 -10.73 -19.75
C ALA A 47 -14.20 -10.15 -19.55
N LYS A 48 -13.88 -9.67 -18.35
CA LYS A 48 -12.54 -9.14 -18.01
C LYS A 48 -11.46 -10.21 -18.08
N VAL A 49 -11.75 -11.42 -17.61
CA VAL A 49 -10.81 -12.56 -17.69
C VAL A 49 -10.52 -12.93 -19.15
N ARG A 50 -11.53 -12.92 -20.02
CA ARG A 50 -11.36 -13.17 -21.46
C ARG A 50 -10.56 -12.06 -22.14
N ALA A 51 -10.82 -10.79 -21.82
CA ALA A 51 -10.06 -9.65 -22.35
C ALA A 51 -8.57 -9.70 -21.91
N ASP A 52 -8.30 -9.90 -20.62
CA ASP A 52 -6.94 -10.08 -20.08
C ASP A 52 -6.18 -11.23 -20.77
N TYR A 53 -6.89 -12.34 -21.06
CA TYR A 53 -6.31 -13.48 -21.76
C TYR A 53 -5.99 -13.17 -23.22
N GLN A 54 -6.92 -12.53 -23.94
CA GLN A 54 -6.70 -12.09 -25.32
C GLN A 54 -5.55 -11.09 -25.42
N GLU A 55 -5.46 -10.14 -24.50
CA GLU A 55 -4.33 -9.21 -24.43
C GLU A 55 -2.99 -9.91 -24.18
N ARG A 56 -2.95 -10.86 -23.23
CA ARG A 56 -1.72 -11.65 -22.98
C ARG A 56 -1.32 -12.47 -24.19
N ARG A 57 -2.30 -13.05 -24.88
CA ARG A 57 -2.07 -13.81 -26.12
C ARG A 57 -1.55 -12.91 -27.24
N ASN A 58 -2.13 -11.72 -27.42
CA ASN A 58 -1.72 -10.75 -28.44
C ASN A 58 -0.35 -10.13 -28.13
N LYS A 59 -0.02 -9.89 -26.85
CA LYS A 59 1.31 -9.42 -26.42
C LYS A 59 2.37 -10.49 -26.71
N ALA A 60 2.08 -11.76 -26.39
CA ALA A 60 3.00 -12.86 -26.69
C ALA A 60 3.24 -13.05 -28.20
N THR A 61 2.22 -12.90 -29.04
CA THR A 61 2.39 -12.99 -30.51
C THR A 61 3.11 -11.77 -31.10
N ASN A 62 2.86 -10.57 -30.56
CA ASN A 62 3.54 -9.36 -31.00
C ASN A 62 5.02 -9.34 -30.58
N ASP A 63 5.36 -9.80 -29.38
CA ASP A 63 6.76 -9.92 -28.94
C ASP A 63 7.53 -10.92 -29.82
N VAL A 64 6.91 -12.03 -30.22
CA VAL A 64 7.50 -13.02 -31.15
C VAL A 64 7.63 -12.49 -32.58
N ARG A 65 6.74 -11.59 -33.03
CA ARG A 65 6.85 -10.96 -34.36
C ARG A 65 7.83 -9.78 -34.37
N ALA A 66 7.93 -9.02 -33.29
CA ALA A 66 8.87 -7.92 -33.16
C ALA A 66 10.32 -8.41 -33.09
N SER A 67 10.57 -9.55 -32.42
CA SER A 67 11.90 -10.19 -32.40
C SER A 67 12.30 -10.82 -33.75
N ASN A 68 11.36 -11.08 -34.66
CA ASN A 68 11.62 -11.69 -35.96
C ASN A 68 11.80 -10.70 -37.13
N ARG A 69 11.59 -9.38 -36.92
CA ARG A 69 11.74 -8.36 -37.98
C ARG A 69 13.03 -7.55 -37.92
N ILE A 70 13.80 -7.64 -36.84
CA ILE A 70 15.09 -6.96 -36.69
C ILE A 70 16.15 -8.03 -36.46
N GLY A 71 16.77 -8.50 -37.55
CA GLY A 71 17.95 -9.37 -37.49
C GLY A 71 17.66 -10.85 -37.72
N GLY A 72 17.62 -11.24 -38.99
CA GLY A 72 17.94 -12.61 -39.35
C GLY A 72 19.43 -12.85 -39.07
N SER A 73 19.75 -13.58 -38.01
CA SER A 73 20.90 -14.49 -37.91
C SER A 73 21.02 -15.01 -36.48
N GLN A 74 20.99 -16.34 -36.34
CA GLN A 74 21.59 -17.14 -35.25
C GLN A 74 21.22 -16.71 -33.81
N GLY A 75 20.43 -17.48 -33.07
CA GLY A 75 20.93 -18.76 -32.58
C GLY A 75 22.19 -18.57 -31.74
N GLN A 76 22.13 -17.84 -30.62
CA GLN A 76 23.09 -18.00 -29.53
C GLN A 76 22.60 -17.36 -28.22
N ASP A 77 22.87 -18.08 -27.15
CA ASP A 77 22.60 -17.80 -25.75
C ASP A 77 23.20 -16.47 -25.28
N ILE A 78 22.37 -15.46 -25.02
CA ILE A 78 22.83 -14.23 -24.36
C ILE A 78 22.70 -14.39 -22.84
N LYS A 79 23.79 -14.93 -22.32
CA LYS A 79 24.32 -14.83 -20.95
C LYS A 79 24.31 -13.37 -20.46
N GLY A 80 23.34 -13.05 -19.60
CA GLY A 80 23.28 -11.78 -18.88
C GLY A 80 24.38 -11.68 -17.81
N LYS A 81 25.35 -10.80 -18.07
CA LYS A 81 26.44 -10.34 -17.20
C LYS A 81 25.90 -9.81 -15.85
N GLY A 82 26.27 -10.44 -14.73
CA GLY A 82 25.94 -9.97 -13.39
C GLY A 82 26.81 -10.61 -12.32
N LYS A 83 27.99 -10.01 -12.10
CA LYS A 83 28.93 -10.16 -10.96
C LYS A 83 29.13 -11.57 -10.38
N ALA A 84 30.27 -12.15 -10.75
CA ALA A 84 30.94 -13.20 -10.01
C ALA A 84 31.10 -12.80 -8.53
N LYS A 85 30.66 -13.70 -7.65
CA LYS A 85 31.23 -13.85 -6.33
C LYS A 85 31.55 -15.33 -6.22
N ASP A 86 32.84 -15.63 -6.33
CA ASP A 86 33.40 -16.96 -6.20
C ASP A 86 32.99 -17.56 -4.86
N GLY A 87 32.52 -18.80 -4.93
CA GLY A 87 31.95 -19.54 -3.81
C GLY A 87 31.54 -20.92 -4.28
N ASP A 88 32.56 -21.73 -4.56
CA ASP A 88 32.58 -23.19 -4.53
C ASP A 88 31.23 -23.90 -4.51
N SER A 89 30.81 -24.39 -5.68
CA SER A 89 30.20 -25.71 -5.74
C SER A 89 30.65 -26.39 -7.02
N ALA A 90 31.78 -27.08 -6.91
CA ALA A 90 32.11 -28.17 -7.82
C ALA A 90 30.90 -29.11 -7.96
N ASN A 91 30.76 -29.64 -9.18
CA ASN A 91 29.88 -30.74 -9.59
C ASN A 91 28.52 -30.36 -10.21
N SER A 92 28.54 -29.87 -11.45
CA SER A 92 27.56 -30.34 -12.43
C SER A 92 28.17 -30.36 -13.82
N THR A 93 28.55 -31.57 -14.21
CA THR A 93 28.97 -32.00 -15.53
C THR A 93 27.91 -31.59 -16.55
N SER A 94 28.27 -30.63 -17.40
CA SER A 94 27.55 -30.27 -18.62
C SER A 94 27.75 -31.36 -19.67
N GLY A 95 27.17 -32.53 -19.42
CA GLY A 95 26.96 -33.57 -20.42
C GLY A 95 25.59 -33.36 -21.03
N ALA A 96 25.50 -33.32 -22.35
CA ALA A 96 24.25 -33.35 -23.10
C ALA A 96 23.45 -34.61 -22.71
N VAL A 97 22.64 -34.51 -21.65
CA VAL A 97 21.70 -35.56 -21.26
C VAL A 97 20.58 -35.51 -22.31
N LYS A 98 20.71 -36.35 -23.34
CA LYS A 98 19.55 -36.91 -24.03
C LYS A 98 18.57 -37.27 -22.93
N LYS A 99 17.43 -36.56 -22.83
CA LYS A 99 16.32 -36.89 -21.93
C LYS A 99 15.93 -38.33 -22.30
N THR A 100 16.54 -39.30 -21.63
CA THR A 100 15.92 -40.58 -21.44
C THR A 100 14.69 -40.24 -20.63
N GLN A 101 13.58 -40.02 -21.33
CA GLN A 101 12.27 -40.35 -20.81
C GLN A 101 12.43 -41.81 -20.40
N HIS A 102 12.97 -42.07 -19.21
CA HIS A 102 12.94 -43.37 -18.61
C HIS A 102 11.47 -43.67 -18.59
N GLU A 103 11.03 -44.57 -19.47
CA GLU A 103 9.63 -44.94 -19.59
C GLU A 103 9.16 -45.16 -18.16
N LEU A 104 8.17 -44.36 -17.74
CA LEU A 104 7.58 -44.43 -16.42
C LEU A 104 6.71 -45.69 -16.36
N LYS A 105 7.36 -46.83 -16.55
CA LYS A 105 6.86 -48.18 -16.39
C LYS A 105 7.48 -48.74 -15.13
N LEU A 106 6.69 -49.55 -14.42
CA LEU A 106 7.18 -50.36 -13.32
C LEU A 106 8.24 -51.33 -13.85
N LEU A 107 9.44 -51.31 -13.28
CA LEU A 107 10.43 -52.33 -13.60
C LEU A 107 10.05 -53.67 -12.96
N PRO A 108 10.39 -54.81 -13.58
CA PRO A 108 10.17 -56.11 -12.96
C PRO A 108 10.91 -56.19 -11.62
N GLY A 109 10.18 -56.55 -10.56
CA GLY A 109 10.71 -56.61 -9.18
C GLY A 109 10.76 -55.28 -8.43
N GLU A 110 10.38 -54.16 -9.06
CA GLU A 110 10.26 -52.87 -8.37
C GLU A 110 8.91 -52.78 -7.62
N THR A 111 8.96 -52.33 -6.36
CA THR A 111 7.73 -52.03 -5.61
C THR A 111 7.11 -50.72 -6.11
N LEU A 112 5.78 -50.58 -5.98
CA LEU A 112 5.06 -49.36 -6.39
C LEU A 112 5.62 -48.09 -5.71
N GLY A 113 6.13 -48.21 -4.49
CA GLY A 113 6.76 -47.10 -3.78
C GLY A 113 8.05 -46.60 -4.46
N ASN A 114 8.89 -47.50 -4.97
CA ASN A 114 10.11 -47.13 -5.69
C ASN A 114 9.79 -46.48 -7.04
N PHE A 115 8.77 -47.01 -7.74
CA PHE A 115 8.26 -46.42 -8.96
C PHE A 115 7.79 -44.98 -8.74
N ASN A 116 6.97 -44.74 -7.71
CA ASN A 116 6.48 -43.40 -7.38
C ASN A 116 7.63 -42.43 -7.06
N ARG A 117 8.65 -42.86 -6.30
CA ARG A 117 9.84 -42.02 -6.03
C ARG A 117 10.59 -41.64 -7.31
N ARG A 118 10.65 -42.55 -8.28
CA ARG A 118 11.32 -42.33 -9.56
C ARG A 118 10.50 -41.39 -10.45
N VAL A 119 9.18 -41.58 -10.52
CA VAL A 119 8.24 -40.64 -11.15
C VAL A 119 8.40 -39.25 -10.55
N GLU A 120 8.34 -39.12 -9.22
CA GLU A 120 8.51 -37.84 -8.53
C GLU A 120 9.86 -37.21 -8.85
N LYS A 121 10.96 -37.97 -8.82
CA LYS A 121 12.29 -37.44 -9.12
C LYS A 121 12.42 -36.97 -10.58
N THR A 122 11.81 -37.69 -11.52
CA THR A 122 11.82 -37.30 -12.95
C THR A 122 10.94 -36.08 -13.23
N MET A 123 9.79 -35.96 -12.57
CA MET A 123 8.88 -34.82 -12.76
C MET A 123 9.18 -33.63 -11.84
N ALA A 124 10.00 -33.80 -10.80
CA ALA A 124 10.29 -32.76 -9.82
C ALA A 124 10.88 -31.51 -10.47
N SER A 125 11.74 -31.63 -11.48
CA SER A 125 12.30 -30.47 -12.19
C SER A 125 11.21 -29.64 -12.86
N ASP A 126 10.30 -30.31 -13.57
CA ASP A 126 9.28 -29.65 -14.38
C ASP A 126 8.16 -29.09 -13.49
N ILE A 127 7.80 -29.80 -12.42
CA ILE A 127 6.89 -29.31 -11.37
C ILE A 127 7.48 -28.06 -10.73
N ASN A 128 8.74 -28.11 -10.28
CA ASN A 128 9.40 -26.96 -9.67
C ASN A 128 9.57 -25.79 -10.64
N ALA A 129 9.84 -26.06 -11.92
CA ALA A 129 9.93 -25.04 -12.95
C ALA A 129 8.57 -24.36 -13.18
N SER A 130 7.48 -25.11 -13.26
CA SER A 130 6.14 -24.55 -13.42
C SER A 130 5.71 -23.73 -12.20
N LEU A 131 6.02 -24.21 -10.98
CA LEU A 131 5.73 -23.50 -9.73
C LEU A 131 6.51 -22.17 -9.66
N ARG A 132 7.80 -22.18 -10.04
CA ARG A 132 8.61 -20.95 -10.11
C ARG A 132 8.11 -19.99 -11.18
N ALA A 133 7.74 -20.50 -12.36
CA ALA A 133 7.18 -19.68 -13.42
C ALA A 133 5.87 -19.01 -12.98
N ALA A 134 4.96 -19.78 -12.39
CA ALA A 134 3.69 -19.28 -11.84
C ALA A 134 3.92 -18.20 -10.78
N ALA A 135 4.77 -18.45 -9.79
CA ALA A 135 5.09 -17.49 -8.74
C ALA A 135 5.74 -16.19 -9.30
N SER A 136 6.64 -16.32 -10.28
CA SER A 136 7.30 -15.15 -10.87
C SER A 136 6.33 -14.23 -11.62
N THR A 137 5.28 -14.78 -12.22
CA THR A 137 4.28 -13.97 -12.95
C THR A 137 3.36 -13.20 -12.01
N SER A 138 2.99 -13.75 -10.85
CA SER A 138 2.20 -13.04 -9.85
C SER A 138 3.01 -11.90 -9.22
N ASP A 139 4.28 -12.14 -8.90
CA ASP A 139 5.13 -11.14 -8.28
C ASP A 139 5.45 -9.97 -9.22
N LYS A 140 5.72 -10.26 -10.50
CA LYS A 140 5.90 -9.22 -11.51
C LYS A 140 4.62 -8.39 -11.71
N ARG A 141 3.44 -9.03 -11.71
CA ARG A 141 2.15 -8.32 -11.84
C ARG A 141 1.87 -7.43 -10.62
N ASN A 142 2.13 -7.93 -9.42
CA ASN A 142 1.95 -7.16 -8.19
C ASN A 142 2.95 -6.00 -8.09
N LYS A 143 4.21 -6.21 -8.47
CA LYS A 143 5.23 -5.15 -8.52
C LYS A 143 4.87 -4.07 -9.54
N LYS A 144 4.36 -4.45 -10.71
CA LYS A 144 3.86 -3.50 -11.72
C LYS A 144 2.70 -2.67 -11.19
N ARG A 145 1.69 -3.31 -10.60
CA ARG A 145 0.54 -2.61 -9.98
C ARG A 145 0.96 -1.64 -8.88
N LYS A 146 1.89 -2.05 -8.01
CA LYS A 146 2.39 -1.18 -6.94
C LYS A 146 3.14 0.04 -7.48
N ARG A 147 3.85 -0.10 -8.60
CA ARG A 147 4.53 1.01 -9.27
C ARG A 147 3.54 1.98 -9.89
N GLU A 148 2.53 1.46 -10.60
CA GLU A 148 1.46 2.29 -11.20
C GLU A 148 0.69 3.06 -10.12
N GLN A 149 0.41 2.45 -8.97
CA GLN A 149 -0.24 3.12 -7.83
C GLN A 149 0.62 4.26 -7.25
N LEU A 150 1.93 4.07 -7.14
CA LEU A 150 2.83 5.12 -6.66
C LEU A 150 2.94 6.28 -7.65
N GLU A 151 3.00 5.99 -8.95
CA GLU A 151 3.02 7.02 -10.00
C GLU A 151 1.69 7.80 -10.04
N GLU A 152 0.55 7.16 -9.79
CA GLU A 152 -0.76 7.83 -9.68
C GLU A 152 -0.86 8.71 -8.43
N GLU A 153 -0.37 8.23 -7.29
CA GLU A 153 -0.33 9.00 -6.04
C GLU A 153 0.57 10.24 -6.16
N GLU A 154 1.72 10.12 -6.82
CA GLU A 154 2.62 11.24 -7.08
C GLU A 154 1.98 12.28 -8.00
N ARG A 155 1.28 11.88 -9.06
CA ARG A 155 0.55 12.80 -9.94
C ARG A 155 -0.56 13.55 -9.21
N LEU A 156 -1.32 12.86 -8.36
CA LEU A 156 -2.37 13.49 -7.54
C LEU A 156 -1.78 14.47 -6.52
N ALA A 157 -0.62 14.14 -5.93
CA ALA A 157 0.08 15.03 -5.01
C ALA A 157 0.60 16.30 -5.71
N GLU A 158 1.16 16.19 -6.92
CA GLU A 158 1.58 17.34 -7.72
C GLU A 158 0.40 18.24 -8.11
N GLU A 159 -0.73 17.66 -8.51
CA GLU A 159 -1.93 18.42 -8.86
C GLU A 159 -2.48 19.18 -7.65
N ALA A 160 -2.52 18.53 -6.48
CA ALA A 160 -2.92 19.17 -5.24
C ALA A 160 -1.97 20.32 -4.83
N GLN A 161 -0.66 20.16 -5.04
CA GLN A 161 0.31 21.24 -4.80
C GLN A 161 0.11 22.42 -5.76
N LYS A 162 -0.12 22.14 -7.06
CA LYS A 162 -0.43 23.18 -8.05
C LYS A 162 -1.71 23.93 -7.68
N ALA A 163 -2.78 23.23 -7.30
CA ALA A 163 -4.02 23.84 -6.85
C ALA A 163 -3.82 24.74 -5.62
N ARG A 164 -3.06 24.29 -4.61
CA ARG A 164 -2.74 25.11 -3.43
C ARG A 164 -1.94 26.36 -3.81
N SER A 165 -0.94 26.22 -4.68
CA SER A 165 -0.14 27.37 -5.14
C SER A 165 -0.98 28.40 -5.90
N ALA A 166 -1.93 27.95 -6.73
CA ALA A 166 -2.86 28.81 -7.46
C ALA A 166 -3.82 29.55 -6.50
N GLN A 167 -4.33 28.87 -5.47
CA GLN A 167 -5.16 29.50 -4.44
C GLN A 167 -4.40 30.57 -3.65
N ILE A 168 -3.13 30.30 -3.28
CA ILE A 168 -2.28 31.28 -2.60
C ILE A 168 -2.02 32.49 -3.50
N ALA A 169 -1.75 32.27 -4.79
CA ALA A 169 -1.54 33.36 -5.75
C ALA A 169 -2.81 34.19 -5.97
N ALA A 170 -3.98 33.55 -6.04
CA ALA A 170 -5.27 34.24 -6.14
C ALA A 170 -5.57 35.08 -4.89
N ALA A 171 -5.30 34.54 -3.69
CA ALA A 171 -5.46 35.27 -2.43
C ALA A 171 -4.53 36.48 -2.35
N LYS A 172 -3.27 36.37 -2.82
CA LYS A 172 -2.34 37.51 -2.88
C LYS A 172 -2.85 38.61 -3.80
N ARG A 173 -3.33 38.27 -5.00
CA ARG A 173 -3.91 39.25 -5.93
C ARG A 173 -5.15 39.94 -5.38
N ALA A 174 -5.98 39.22 -4.62
CA ALA A 174 -7.15 39.81 -3.96
C ALA A 174 -6.78 40.75 -2.81
N ALA A 175 -5.60 40.57 -2.20
CA ALA A 175 -5.10 41.43 -1.12
C ALA A 175 -4.33 42.67 -1.62
N GLU A 176 -4.00 42.75 -2.91
CA GLU A 176 -3.38 43.95 -3.47
C GLU A 176 -4.38 45.11 -3.42
N PRO A 177 -3.99 46.27 -2.87
CA PRO A 177 -4.89 47.41 -2.73
C PRO A 177 -5.36 47.84 -4.12
N THR A 178 -6.68 47.94 -4.29
CA THR A 178 -7.24 48.31 -5.58
C THR A 178 -6.86 49.75 -5.91
N SER A 179 -6.83 50.12 -7.19
CA SER A 179 -6.54 51.51 -7.61
C SER A 179 -7.48 52.54 -6.95
N LYS A 180 -8.70 52.10 -6.61
CA LYS A 180 -9.67 52.90 -5.85
C LYS A 180 -9.23 53.13 -4.41
N ASP A 181 -8.66 52.11 -3.76
CA ASP A 181 -8.13 52.22 -2.39
C ASP A 181 -6.92 53.14 -2.35
N LEU A 182 -6.03 53.06 -3.34
CA LEU A 182 -4.90 53.98 -3.49
C LEU A 182 -5.37 55.43 -3.71
N LYS A 183 -6.43 55.63 -4.51
CA LYS A 183 -7.02 56.96 -4.72
C LYS A 183 -7.64 57.51 -3.43
N ARG A 184 -8.39 56.69 -2.70
CA ARG A 184 -8.99 57.05 -1.41
C ARG A 184 -7.92 57.36 -0.34
N ALA A 185 -6.83 56.59 -0.31
CA ALA A 185 -5.69 56.85 0.57
C ALA A 185 -5.00 58.18 0.25
N ARG A 186 -4.84 58.51 -1.04
CA ARG A 186 -4.25 59.79 -1.49
C ARG A 186 -5.14 60.98 -1.13
N GLU A 187 -6.45 60.83 -1.29
CA GLU A 187 -7.44 61.85 -0.91
C GLU A 187 -7.49 62.08 0.61
N ALA A 188 -7.45 61.01 1.40
CA ALA A 188 -7.39 61.11 2.87
C ALA A 188 -6.11 61.84 3.37
N MET A 189 -4.97 61.58 2.73
CA MET A 189 -3.72 62.31 3.02
C MET A 189 -3.83 63.81 2.70
N LEU A 190 -4.47 64.16 1.58
CA LEU A 190 -4.72 65.57 1.20
C LEU A 190 -5.63 66.28 2.21
N GLN A 191 -6.69 65.62 2.68
CA GLN A 191 -7.58 66.18 3.69
C GLN A 191 -6.86 66.41 5.03
N GLN A 192 -6.00 65.48 5.46
CA GLN A 192 -5.19 65.67 6.67
C GLN A 192 -4.21 66.84 6.56
N ALA A 193 -3.64 67.10 5.38
CA ALA A 193 -2.76 68.24 5.17
C ALA A 193 -3.51 69.58 5.35
N GLN A 194 -4.70 69.69 4.76
CA GLN A 194 -5.53 70.91 4.88
C GLN A 194 -5.96 71.21 6.32
N GLN A 195 -6.21 70.19 7.13
CA GLN A 195 -6.53 70.38 8.55
C GLN A 195 -5.34 70.87 9.38
N LYS A 196 -4.10 70.50 9.02
CA LYS A 196 -2.90 70.99 9.71
C LYS A 196 -2.66 72.47 9.45
N ASP A 197 -2.79 72.91 8.20
CA ASP A 197 -2.48 74.28 7.82
C ASP A 197 -3.56 75.29 8.26
N GLY A 198 -4.79 74.84 8.53
CA GLY A 198 -5.88 75.66 9.07
C GLY A 198 -5.87 75.87 10.59
N SER A 199 -5.02 75.14 11.35
CA SER A 199 -4.96 75.21 12.82
C SER A 199 -3.87 76.16 13.36
N GLY A 200 -3.39 77.10 12.53
CA GLY A 200 -2.44 78.14 12.89
C GLY A 200 -2.98 79.26 13.78
N SER A 201 -3.73 78.95 14.84
CA SER A 201 -4.05 79.93 15.90
C SER A 201 -3.56 79.46 17.27
N SER A 202 -2.40 79.99 17.64
CA SER A 202 -2.01 80.36 19.02
C SER A 202 -2.31 79.36 20.15
N SER A 203 -1.35 78.49 20.47
CA SER A 203 -1.12 78.16 21.88
C SER A 203 0.37 78.02 22.18
N LYS A 204 0.83 78.99 22.95
CA LYS A 204 2.16 79.11 23.55
C LYS A 204 2.25 78.07 24.67
N VAL A 205 2.75 76.88 24.38
CA VAL A 205 3.03 75.86 25.41
C VAL A 205 4.53 75.78 25.70
N LYS A 206 4.83 76.00 26.98
CA LYS A 206 6.15 76.01 27.60
C LYS A 206 6.91 74.70 27.37
N LYS A 207 8.16 74.90 26.92
CA LYS A 207 9.36 74.08 27.13
C LYS A 207 9.47 73.56 28.57
N LYS A 208 9.31 72.25 28.78
CA LYS A 208 10.02 71.42 29.78
C LYS A 208 9.64 69.95 29.61
N GLY A 209 10.64 69.08 29.41
CA GLY A 209 10.45 67.64 29.37
C GLY A 209 11.39 66.95 28.39
N ALA A 210 12.67 66.91 28.75
CA ALA A 210 13.59 65.93 28.21
C ALA A 210 13.27 64.56 28.82
N GLY A 211 13.29 63.49 28.02
CA GLY A 211 13.28 62.12 28.53
C GLY A 211 12.41 61.16 27.72
N GLU A 212 13.07 60.22 27.03
CA GLU A 212 12.62 58.83 26.79
C GLU A 212 11.38 58.60 25.90
N ALA A 213 11.58 58.46 24.58
CA ALA A 213 10.66 57.67 23.74
C ALA A 213 11.27 57.13 22.43
N GLU A 214 12.60 57.01 22.32
CA GLU A 214 13.29 56.63 21.07
C GLU A 214 13.77 55.16 21.03
N SER A 215 13.08 54.25 21.74
CA SER A 215 13.53 52.84 21.89
C SER A 215 12.42 51.78 21.67
N GLN A 216 11.41 52.02 20.81
CA GLN A 216 10.40 50.97 20.52
C GLN A 216 10.12 50.67 19.04
N GLN A 217 10.82 51.27 18.07
CA GLN A 217 10.62 50.96 16.65
C GLN A 217 11.71 50.14 15.96
N GLN A 218 12.81 49.77 16.64
CA GLN A 218 13.86 48.92 16.03
C GLN A 218 13.81 47.42 16.38
N GLN A 219 12.85 46.94 17.18
CA GLN A 219 12.73 45.51 17.49
C GLN A 219 11.74 44.72 16.60
N GLN A 220 11.14 45.32 15.56
CA GLN A 220 10.23 44.61 14.66
C GLN A 220 10.81 44.22 13.29
N GLN A 221 12.12 44.41 13.06
CA GLN A 221 12.76 44.04 11.78
C GLN A 221 13.88 42.97 11.85
N GLN A 222 14.08 42.30 12.98
CA GLN A 222 15.05 41.19 13.10
C GLN A 222 14.42 39.83 13.45
N GLN A 223 13.29 39.50 12.81
CA GLN A 223 12.74 38.13 12.85
C GLN A 223 12.25 37.67 11.47
N LYS A 224 13.10 37.75 10.44
CA LYS A 224 12.79 37.14 9.14
C LYS A 224 13.78 36.13 8.60
N ASP A 225 14.98 36.01 9.14
CA ASP A 225 15.95 35.03 8.63
C ASP A 225 16.57 34.29 9.82
N ASP A 226 16.00 33.13 10.19
CA ASP A 226 16.62 31.97 10.87
C ASP A 226 15.57 31.11 11.60
N SER A 227 14.95 30.16 10.90
CA SER A 227 14.43 28.92 11.52
C SER A 227 14.10 27.85 10.47
N SER A 228 15.15 27.35 9.83
CA SER A 228 15.17 25.91 9.55
C SER A 228 15.34 25.16 10.88
N ASN A 229 14.45 24.19 11.12
CA ASN A 229 14.64 23.01 11.98
C ASN A 229 14.15 23.05 13.44
N SER A 230 13.52 21.94 13.84
CA SER A 230 12.88 21.59 15.12
C SER A 230 11.51 22.26 15.34
N GLY A 231 10.41 21.55 15.59
CA GLY A 231 10.26 20.43 16.51
C GLY A 231 9.26 20.83 17.59
N THR A 232 8.05 20.27 17.54
CA THR A 232 7.01 20.28 18.59
C THR A 232 6.24 21.59 18.84
N SER A 233 4.99 21.63 18.38
CA SER A 233 3.98 22.57 18.91
C SER A 233 2.68 21.83 19.22
N LYS A 234 2.47 21.64 20.52
CA LYS A 234 1.13 21.54 21.14
C LYS A 234 0.29 22.71 20.62
N LYS A 235 -0.84 22.42 19.97
CA LYS A 235 -1.84 23.44 19.61
C LYS A 235 -3.00 23.36 20.60
N LYS A 236 -3.31 24.53 21.18
CA LYS A 236 -4.44 24.82 22.06
C LYS A 236 -5.77 24.62 21.32
N LYS A 237 -6.76 24.19 22.12
CA LYS A 237 -8.19 24.06 21.86
C LYS A 237 -8.80 25.34 21.27
N HIS A 238 -9.71 25.16 20.31
CA HIS A 238 -10.97 25.91 20.26
C HIS A 238 -12.11 24.91 20.06
N GLY A 239 -13.11 25.03 20.95
CA GLY A 239 -14.52 24.65 20.79
C GLY A 239 -14.83 23.31 20.15
N GLU A 240 -14.90 22.27 20.97
CA GLU A 240 -15.75 21.11 20.67
C GLU A 240 -16.24 20.51 21.99
N GLU A 241 -17.52 20.18 21.99
CA GLU A 241 -18.36 19.76 23.11
C GLU A 241 -17.66 18.74 24.01
N GLU A 242 -17.61 19.04 25.31
CA GLU A 242 -17.13 18.14 26.35
C GLU A 242 -18.05 16.92 26.45
N ARG A 243 -17.72 15.87 25.70
CA ARG A 243 -18.17 14.52 26.04
C ARG A 243 -17.33 14.05 27.22
N ASP A 244 -17.93 14.09 28.40
CA ASP A 244 -17.45 13.52 29.65
C ASP A 244 -17.27 12.00 29.54
N TRP A 245 -16.17 11.58 28.90
CA TRP A 245 -15.66 10.23 29.09
C TRP A 245 -14.85 10.24 30.38
N ALA A 246 -15.51 9.87 31.48
CA ALA A 246 -14.86 9.62 32.77
C ALA A 246 -13.59 8.80 32.56
N ARG A 247 -12.43 9.37 32.89
CA ARG A 247 -11.15 8.65 32.84
C ARG A 247 -11.25 7.48 33.82
N PRO A 248 -11.11 6.22 33.37
CA PRO A 248 -11.15 5.09 34.29
C PRO A 248 -9.94 5.17 35.23
N GLU A 249 -10.19 5.38 36.52
CA GLU A 249 -9.20 5.64 37.56
C GLU A 249 -8.30 4.43 37.91
N GLN A 250 -8.53 3.26 37.33
CA GLN A 250 -7.78 2.06 37.65
C GLN A 250 -7.31 1.31 36.40
N ARG A 251 -6.00 1.46 36.13
CA ARG A 251 -5.27 0.57 35.23
C ARG A 251 -5.19 -0.82 35.88
N ARG A 252 -6.11 -1.72 35.53
CA ARG A 252 -6.04 -3.13 35.91
C ARG A 252 -4.72 -3.71 35.40
N ARG A 253 -3.92 -4.30 36.29
CA ARG A 253 -2.62 -4.89 35.92
C ARG A 253 -2.87 -6.12 35.06
N ILE A 254 -2.02 -6.35 34.06
CA ILE A 254 -2.11 -7.50 33.14
C ILE A 254 -2.19 -8.85 33.89
N ASN A 255 -1.67 -8.91 35.11
CA ASN A 255 -1.66 -10.12 35.94
C ASN A 255 -2.98 -10.36 36.71
N ASP A 256 -3.88 -9.38 36.79
CA ASP A 256 -5.22 -9.55 37.40
C ASP A 256 -6.22 -10.21 36.43
N VAL A 257 -5.84 -10.35 35.16
CA VAL A 257 -6.58 -11.15 34.15
C VAL A 257 -5.98 -12.54 34.06
N ALA A 258 -5.67 -13.16 35.21
CA ALA A 258 -5.56 -14.60 35.29
C ALA A 258 -6.98 -15.18 35.21
N GLN A 259 -7.55 -15.15 34.00
CA GLN A 259 -8.71 -15.96 33.68
C GLN A 259 -8.31 -17.41 33.95
N ALA A 260 -9.01 -18.05 34.90
CA ALA A 260 -8.94 -19.48 35.08
C ALA A 260 -9.05 -20.13 33.69
N PRO A 261 -8.20 -21.13 33.38
CA PRO A 261 -8.24 -21.78 32.07
C PRO A 261 -9.69 -22.21 31.80
N PRO A 262 -10.24 -21.86 30.62
CA PRO A 262 -11.63 -22.17 30.32
C PRO A 262 -11.82 -23.68 30.45
N VAL A 263 -12.74 -24.08 31.33
CA VAL A 263 -13.10 -25.48 31.48
C VAL A 263 -13.76 -25.89 30.18
N LEU A 264 -13.06 -26.72 29.39
CA LEU A 264 -13.62 -27.33 28.20
C LEU A 264 -14.76 -28.24 28.64
N THR A 265 -15.99 -27.71 28.61
CA THR A 265 -17.19 -28.52 28.76
C THR A 265 -17.16 -29.55 27.64
N ARG A 266 -17.05 -30.82 28.02
CA ARG A 266 -16.95 -31.94 27.11
C ARG A 266 -18.13 -31.86 26.15
N LEU A 267 -17.84 -31.72 24.84
CA LEU A 267 -18.87 -31.77 23.82
C LEU A 267 -19.70 -33.05 24.02
N PRO A 268 -21.04 -32.97 23.99
CA PRO A 268 -21.88 -34.15 24.07
C PRO A 268 -21.51 -35.07 22.91
N LYS A 269 -21.12 -36.31 23.25
CA LYS A 269 -20.92 -37.39 22.27
C LYS A 269 -22.20 -37.54 21.47
N VAL A 270 -22.17 -37.09 20.22
CA VAL A 270 -23.29 -37.24 19.29
C VAL A 270 -23.42 -38.74 18.96
N ARG A 271 -24.20 -39.45 19.78
CA ARG A 271 -24.85 -40.70 19.37
C ARG A 271 -26.01 -40.28 18.47
N GLY A 272 -25.89 -40.53 17.15
CA GLY A 272 -27.04 -40.41 16.25
C GLY A 272 -26.72 -39.93 14.83
N LEU A 273 -25.91 -40.67 14.08
CA LEU A 273 -25.96 -40.65 12.61
C LEU A 273 -27.15 -41.50 12.14
N ALA A 274 -28.38 -41.00 12.34
CA ALA A 274 -29.60 -41.67 11.87
C ALA A 274 -30.66 -40.72 11.29
N ALA A 275 -30.35 -39.43 11.10
CA ALA A 275 -31.33 -38.43 10.66
C ALA A 275 -30.94 -37.70 9.36
N LEU A 276 -30.09 -38.28 8.52
CA LEU A 276 -29.91 -37.81 7.14
C LEU A 276 -30.40 -38.91 6.20
N GLY A 277 -31.69 -38.84 5.89
CA GLY A 277 -32.41 -39.72 4.99
C GLY A 277 -31.85 -39.72 3.57
N LEU A 278 -30.81 -40.52 3.36
CA LEU A 278 -30.44 -41.02 2.04
C LEU A 278 -31.20 -42.32 1.81
N GLN A 279 -32.37 -42.21 1.18
CA GLN A 279 -33.08 -43.34 0.58
C GLN A 279 -32.21 -43.91 -0.55
N THR A 280 -31.36 -44.88 -0.23
CA THR A 280 -30.73 -45.72 -1.23
C THR A 280 -31.74 -46.80 -1.64
N LYS A 281 -32.24 -46.68 -2.88
CA LYS A 281 -33.06 -47.69 -3.55
C LYS A 281 -32.32 -49.05 -3.58
N PRO A 282 -32.98 -50.18 -3.26
CA PRO A 282 -32.38 -51.49 -3.47
C PRO A 282 -32.35 -51.79 -4.98
N ALA A 283 -31.14 -51.84 -5.55
CA ALA A 283 -30.94 -52.31 -6.92
C ALA A 283 -31.05 -53.83 -6.97
N LEU A 284 -31.74 -54.27 -8.01
CA LEU A 284 -32.21 -55.62 -8.24
C LEU A 284 -31.12 -56.69 -8.23
N ASN A 285 -31.49 -57.77 -7.56
CA ASN A 285 -31.08 -59.14 -7.79
C ASN A 285 -31.17 -59.51 -9.30
N ARG A 286 -30.03 -59.77 -9.94
CA ARG A 286 -29.87 -60.59 -11.15
C ARG A 286 -28.73 -61.54 -10.80
N GLY A 287 -28.99 -62.81 -10.56
CA GLY A 287 -29.38 -63.74 -11.62
C GLY A 287 -28.13 -64.51 -12.03
N GLN A 288 -27.82 -65.54 -11.25
CA GLN A 288 -26.94 -66.65 -11.66
C GLN A 288 -27.65 -67.41 -12.78
N PRO A 289 -26.89 -67.82 -13.82
CA PRO A 289 -27.17 -69.11 -14.43
C PRO A 289 -25.94 -70.03 -14.42
N ASN A 290 -26.21 -71.25 -13.94
CA ASN A 290 -25.63 -72.56 -14.22
C ASN A 290 -24.22 -72.67 -14.80
#